data_AF-A0A6N2WBB7-F1
#
_entry.id   AF-A0A6N2WBB7-F1
#
_cell.length_a   1.000
_cell.length_b   1.000
_cell.length_c   1.000
_cell.angle_alpha   90.00
_cell.angle_beta   90.00
_cell.angle_gamma   90.00
#
_symmetry.space_group_name_H-M   'P 1'
#
loop_
_entity.id
_entity.type
_entity.pdbx_description
1 polymer ?
#
loop_
_entity_poly.entity_id
_entity_poly.type
_entity_poly.pdbx_seq_one_letter_code
_entity_poly.pdbx_strand_id
1 'polypeptide(L)'
;MFFVESSVTTHMCPICQATLRYRDSRQRIRRKEGGLKDQLIIRRFYCKNCRSYHNELPACLVPYKHYETEVISGVLDGVVQPEDLDSEDYPSCENLERINGYLRTIREFLLGYNEERIFPGSLLDFFRNQYQNWLEIILRQIYNSGGFLVPIRW
;
A
#
# COMPACT_ATOMS: atom_id res chain seq x y z
N MET A 1 8.84 -4.38 -21.14
CA MET A 1 7.52 -5.07 -21.16
C MET A 1 7.79 -6.53 -20.82
N PHE A 2 7.40 -7.00 -19.64
CA PHE A 2 7.53 -8.41 -19.26
C PHE A 2 6.14 -8.95 -18.98
N PHE A 3 5.76 -10.02 -19.67
CA PHE A 3 4.56 -10.80 -19.39
C PHE A 3 4.95 -11.86 -18.37
N VAL A 4 4.47 -11.72 -17.13
CA VAL A 4 4.52 -12.79 -16.14
C VAL A 4 3.11 -13.37 -16.08
N GLU A 5 2.92 -14.53 -16.69
CA GLU A 5 1.74 -15.35 -16.43
C GLU A 5 1.97 -16.03 -15.07
N SER A 6 1.40 -15.43 -14.02
CA SER A 6 1.48 -16.02 -12.68
C SER A 6 0.72 -17.34 -12.66
N SER A 7 1.38 -18.41 -12.26
CA SER A 7 0.74 -19.72 -11.96
C SER A 7 -0.16 -19.66 -10.71
N VAL A 8 -0.12 -18.57 -9.95
CA VAL A 8 -1.04 -18.30 -8.83
C VAL A 8 -2.31 -17.66 -9.40
N THR A 9 -3.21 -18.50 -9.90
CA THR A 9 -4.46 -18.08 -10.57
C THR A 9 -5.59 -17.73 -9.60
N THR A 10 -5.42 -18.01 -8.30
CA THR A 10 -6.45 -17.80 -7.28
C THR A 10 -6.15 -16.58 -6.42
N HIS A 11 -6.79 -15.46 -6.74
CA HIS A 11 -6.89 -14.32 -5.83
C HIS A 11 -7.71 -14.72 -4.60
N MET A 12 -7.18 -14.53 -3.39
CA MET A 12 -7.85 -14.92 -2.15
C MET A 12 -8.47 -13.72 -1.45
N CYS A 13 -9.65 -13.92 -0.86
CA CYS A 13 -10.33 -12.87 -0.13
C CYS A 13 -9.59 -12.58 1.18
N PRO A 14 -9.14 -11.34 1.45
CA PRO A 14 -8.45 -11.01 2.69
C PRO A 14 -9.33 -11.14 3.94
N ILE A 15 -10.66 -11.18 3.78
CA ILE A 15 -11.61 -11.24 4.90
C ILE A 15 -11.91 -12.70 5.30
N CYS A 16 -12.11 -13.57 4.30
CA CYS A 16 -12.62 -14.93 4.56
C CYS A 16 -11.84 -16.03 3.83
N GLN A 17 -10.72 -15.69 3.19
CA GLN A 17 -9.84 -16.59 2.45
C GLN A 17 -10.52 -17.38 1.32
N ALA A 18 -11.75 -17.05 0.93
CA ALA A 18 -12.41 -17.66 -0.22
C ALA A 18 -11.88 -17.08 -1.54
N THR A 19 -11.92 -17.88 -2.61
CA THR A 19 -11.50 -17.45 -3.95
C THR A 19 -12.32 -16.24 -4.44
N LEU A 20 -11.61 -15.25 -4.93
CA LEU A 20 -12.16 -14.03 -5.53
C LEU A 20 -12.44 -14.26 -7.02
N ARG A 21 -13.59 -13.78 -7.49
CA ARG A 21 -13.95 -13.79 -8.91
C ARG A 21 -13.74 -12.40 -9.50
N TYR A 22 -13.10 -12.32 -10.67
CA TYR A 22 -13.06 -11.07 -11.43
C TYR A 22 -14.49 -10.57 -11.71
N ARG A 23 -14.71 -9.26 -11.49
CA ARG A 23 -15.99 -8.61 -11.76
C ARG A 23 -15.86 -7.68 -12.96
N ASP A 24 -15.01 -6.68 -12.82
CA ASP A 24 -14.85 -5.58 -13.76
C ASP A 24 -13.54 -4.82 -13.48
N SER A 25 -13.25 -3.83 -14.31
CA SER A 25 -12.13 -2.90 -14.11
C SER A 25 -12.66 -1.49 -13.92
N ARG A 26 -11.96 -0.69 -13.12
CA ARG A 26 -12.34 0.71 -12.84
C ARG A 26 -11.14 1.63 -12.95
N GLN A 27 -11.40 2.88 -13.29
CA GLN A 27 -10.42 3.95 -13.19
C GLN A 27 -10.14 4.28 -11.73
N ARG A 28 -8.86 4.52 -11.41
CA ARG A 28 -8.39 4.98 -10.12
C ARG A 28 -7.49 6.18 -10.35
N ILE A 29 -7.84 7.31 -9.75
CA ILE A 29 -7.02 8.52 -9.79
C ILE A 29 -5.72 8.25 -9.04
N ARG A 30 -4.60 8.60 -9.67
CA ARG A 30 -3.26 8.62 -9.13
C ARG A 30 -2.70 10.04 -9.21
N ARG A 31 -2.25 10.55 -8.07
CA ARG A 31 -1.65 11.86 -7.88
C ARG A 31 -0.16 11.67 -7.65
N LYS A 32 0.64 12.38 -8.43
CA LYS A 32 2.10 12.34 -8.39
C LYS A 32 2.63 13.63 -7.78
N GLU A 33 3.94 13.69 -7.65
CA GLU A 33 4.64 14.92 -7.30
C GLU A 33 4.36 16.05 -8.31
N GLY A 34 4.41 17.30 -7.85
CA GLY A 34 4.21 18.49 -8.68
C GLY A 34 2.77 18.66 -9.18
N GLY A 35 1.78 18.12 -8.48
CA GLY A 35 0.35 18.28 -8.80
C GLY A 35 -0.13 17.48 -10.02
N LEU A 36 0.73 16.63 -10.60
CA LEU A 36 0.38 15.82 -11.77
C LEU A 36 -0.65 14.75 -11.40
N LYS A 37 -1.65 14.55 -12.26
CA LYS A 37 -2.74 13.60 -12.06
C LYS A 37 -2.90 12.72 -13.29
N ASP A 38 -2.95 11.42 -13.08
CA ASP A 38 -3.35 10.45 -14.11
C ASP A 38 -4.31 9.40 -13.55
N GLN A 39 -4.67 8.44 -14.39
CA GLN A 39 -5.59 7.38 -14.04
C GLN A 39 -4.99 6.02 -14.34
N LEU A 40 -5.15 5.10 -13.38
CA LEU A 40 -4.82 3.70 -13.52
C LEU A 40 -6.10 2.88 -13.71
N ILE A 41 -6.04 1.88 -14.58
CA ILE A 41 -7.09 0.87 -14.68
C ILE A 41 -6.74 -0.25 -13.70
N ILE A 42 -7.59 -0.44 -12.69
CA ILE A 42 -7.41 -1.48 -11.67
C ILE A 42 -8.52 -2.51 -11.75
N ARG A 43 -8.17 -3.78 -11.54
CA ARG A 43 -9.12 -4.88 -11.52
C ARG A 43 -9.88 -4.89 -10.20
N ARG A 44 -11.19 -5.11 -10.27
CA ARG A 44 -12.05 -5.30 -9.10
C ARG A 44 -12.59 -6.72 -9.09
N PHE A 45 -12.47 -7.34 -7.94
CA PHE A 45 -12.92 -8.69 -7.68
C PHE A 45 -14.10 -8.68 -6.70
N TYR A 46 -14.91 -9.73 -6.78
CA TYR A 46 -16.03 -9.98 -5.89
C TYR A 46 -15.84 -11.31 -5.16
N CYS A 47 -15.98 -11.28 -3.84
CA CYS A 47 -16.04 -12.49 -3.04
C CYS A 47 -17.49 -12.96 -2.92
N LYS A 48 -17.81 -14.18 -3.37
CA LYS A 48 -19.15 -14.75 -3.21
C LYS A 48 -19.48 -15.10 -1.75
N ASN A 49 -18.46 -15.38 -0.93
CA ASN A 49 -18.64 -15.80 0.45
C ASN A 49 -18.99 -14.61 1.37
N CYS A 50 -18.09 -13.63 1.50
CA CYS A 50 -18.33 -12.43 2.32
C CYS A 50 -19.08 -11.30 1.59
N ARG A 51 -19.47 -11.52 0.33
CA ARG A 51 -20.19 -10.55 -0.53
C ARG A 51 -19.51 -9.19 -0.67
N SER A 52 -18.20 -9.13 -0.45
CA SER A 52 -17.42 -7.89 -0.49
C SER A 52 -16.67 -7.73 -1.81
N TYR A 53 -16.38 -6.47 -2.16
CA TYR A 53 -15.56 -6.11 -3.31
C TYR A 53 -14.12 -5.81 -2.88
N HIS A 54 -13.16 -6.30 -3.69
CA HIS A 54 -11.74 -6.12 -3.45
C HIS A 54 -11.10 -5.52 -4.70
N ASN A 55 -10.27 -4.49 -4.54
CA ASN A 55 -9.53 -3.91 -5.65
C ASN A 55 -8.11 -4.46 -5.64
N GLU A 56 -7.60 -4.86 -6.79
CA GLU A 56 -6.19 -5.17 -6.98
C GLU A 56 -5.44 -3.86 -7.22
N LEU A 57 -4.90 -3.31 -6.14
CA LEU A 57 -4.14 -2.07 -6.19
C LEU A 57 -2.68 -2.36 -6.54
N PRO A 58 -2.08 -1.62 -7.48
CA PRO A 58 -0.65 -1.71 -7.74
C PRO A 58 0.14 -1.14 -6.57
N ALA A 59 1.36 -1.65 -6.38
CA ALA A 59 2.22 -1.24 -5.26
C ALA A 59 2.61 0.26 -5.31
N CYS A 60 2.54 0.90 -6.49
CA CYS A 60 2.78 2.33 -6.63
C CYS A 60 1.67 3.22 -6.04
N LEU A 61 0.58 2.63 -5.53
CA LEU A 61 -0.49 3.34 -4.85
C LEU A 61 -0.63 2.87 -3.40
N VAL A 62 -0.73 3.82 -2.48
CA VAL A 62 -1.06 3.50 -1.09
C VAL A 62 -2.56 3.16 -0.98
N PRO A 63 -2.93 2.05 -0.32
CA PRO A 63 -4.33 1.71 -0.05
C PRO A 63 -5.11 2.88 0.57
N TYR A 64 -6.36 3.04 0.15
CA TYR A 64 -7.27 4.12 0.59
C TYR A 64 -6.83 5.54 0.23
N LYS A 65 -5.73 5.71 -0.50
CA LYS A 65 -5.20 7.01 -0.94
C LYS A 65 -5.17 7.12 -2.46
N HIS A 66 -5.04 8.37 -2.91
CA HIS A 66 -4.90 8.72 -4.33
C HIS A 66 -3.47 9.06 -4.71
N TYR A 67 -2.55 9.14 -3.75
CA TYR A 67 -1.16 9.49 -3.98
C TYR A 67 -0.32 8.27 -4.34
N GLU A 68 0.69 8.53 -5.16
CA GLU A 68 1.78 7.58 -5.35
C GLU A 68 2.49 7.31 -4.02
N THR A 69 2.97 6.09 -3.90
CA THR A 69 3.82 5.66 -2.79
C THR A 69 5.01 6.57 -2.58
N GLU A 70 5.64 7.04 -3.67
CA GLU A 70 6.78 7.96 -3.63
C GLU A 70 6.43 9.28 -2.93
N VAL A 71 5.29 9.88 -3.28
CA VAL A 71 4.80 11.11 -2.62
C VAL A 71 4.54 10.85 -1.15
N ILE A 72 3.92 9.71 -0.82
CA ILE A 72 3.64 9.36 0.57
C ILE A 72 4.92 9.09 1.36
N SER A 73 5.92 8.41 0.79
CA SER A 73 7.21 8.21 1.44
C SER A 73 7.97 9.51 1.61
N GLY A 74 7.96 10.40 0.62
CA GLY A 74 8.60 11.72 0.73
C GLY A 74 8.04 12.56 1.87
N VAL A 75 6.72 12.51 2.09
CA VAL A 75 6.06 13.17 3.23
C VAL A 75 6.46 12.53 4.57
N LEU A 76 6.55 11.20 4.61
CA LEU A 76 6.96 10.48 5.83
C LEU A 76 8.41 10.73 6.21
N ASP A 77 9.27 10.88 5.21
CA ASP A 77 10.71 11.10 5.37
C ASP A 77 11.02 12.61 5.52
N GLY A 78 10.00 13.48 5.48
CA GLY A 78 10.11 14.93 5.66
C GLY A 78 10.75 15.66 4.47
N VAL A 79 10.87 14.98 3.33
CA VAL A 79 11.42 15.52 2.08
C VAL A 79 10.39 16.37 1.36
N VAL A 80 9.11 15.99 1.42
CA VAL A 80 7.99 16.72 0.81
C VAL A 80 7.25 17.48 1.89
N GLN A 81 7.27 18.81 1.81
CA GLN A 81 6.61 19.71 2.74
C GLN A 81 5.26 20.20 2.19
N PRO A 82 4.37 20.74 3.04
CA PRO A 82 3.10 21.31 2.61
C PRO A 82 3.22 22.40 1.54
N GLU A 83 4.36 23.10 1.50
CA GLU A 83 4.63 24.17 0.54
C GLU A 83 5.07 23.64 -0.83
N ASP A 84 5.55 22.40 -0.91
CA ASP A 84 6.04 21.76 -2.14
C ASP A 84 4.90 21.17 -3.00
N LEU A 85 3.72 20.98 -2.39
CA LEU A 85 2.51 20.50 -3.06
C LEU A 85 1.46 21.60 -3.04
N ASP A 86 0.61 21.66 -4.07
CA ASP A 86 -0.60 22.49 -4.00
C ASP A 86 -1.36 22.11 -2.72
N SER A 87 -1.77 23.09 -1.91
CA SER A 87 -2.31 22.86 -0.57
C SER A 87 -3.57 21.97 -0.56
N GLU A 88 -4.33 21.95 -1.66
CA GLU A 88 -5.47 21.04 -1.90
C GLU A 88 -5.04 19.57 -2.08
N ASP A 89 -3.78 19.36 -2.46
CA ASP A 89 -3.18 18.10 -2.80
C ASP A 89 -2.10 17.64 -1.78
N TYR A 90 -1.93 18.31 -0.65
CA TYR A 90 -1.04 17.81 0.41
C TYR A 90 -1.72 16.70 1.24
N PRO A 91 -1.08 15.54 1.45
CA PRO A 91 -1.60 14.54 2.36
C PRO A 91 -1.51 15.06 3.82
N SER A 92 -2.65 15.52 4.35
CA SER A 92 -2.83 16.08 5.71
C SER A 92 -2.14 15.33 6.85
N CYS A 93 -1.87 16.00 7.98
CA CYS A 93 -1.23 15.46 9.19
C CYS A 93 -1.94 14.22 9.79
N GLU A 94 -3.27 14.12 9.65
CA GLU A 94 -4.01 12.90 10.00
C GLU A 94 -3.52 11.68 9.19
N ASN A 95 -3.03 11.90 7.97
CA ASN A 95 -2.45 10.86 7.13
C ASN A 95 -1.09 10.42 7.66
N LEU A 96 -0.30 11.30 8.27
CA LEU A 96 0.97 10.95 8.89
C LEU A 96 0.76 10.03 10.10
N GLU A 97 -0.19 10.35 10.98
CA GLU A 97 -0.56 9.48 12.10
C GLU A 97 -1.13 8.13 11.63
N ARG A 98 -1.96 8.14 10.56
CA ARG A 98 -2.47 6.93 9.91
C ARG A 98 -1.35 6.06 9.35
N ILE A 99 -0.39 6.67 8.68
CA ILE A 99 0.75 5.95 8.11
C ILE A 99 1.68 5.46 9.20
N ASN A 100 1.92 6.24 10.26
CA ASN A 100 2.64 5.77 11.45
C ASN A 100 1.92 4.59 12.12
N GLY A 101 0.58 4.60 12.15
CA GLY A 101 -0.23 3.44 12.52
C GLY A 101 0.02 2.23 11.63
N TYR A 102 0.05 2.42 10.30
CA TYR A 102 0.42 1.36 9.36
C TYR A 102 1.84 0.84 9.57
N LEU A 103 2.80 1.74 9.78
CA LEU A 103 4.20 1.41 10.07
C LEU A 103 4.32 0.62 11.37
N ARG A 104 3.47 0.89 12.37
CA ARG A 104 3.39 0.09 13.60
C ARG A 104 2.83 -1.31 13.33
N THR A 105 1.76 -1.44 12.57
CA THR A 105 1.21 -2.76 12.17
C THR A 105 2.20 -3.55 11.32
N ILE A 106 2.93 -2.88 10.42
CA ILE A 106 4.04 -3.44 9.65
C ILE A 106 5.12 -3.94 10.59
N ARG A 107 5.54 -3.12 11.56
CA ARG A 107 6.55 -3.49 12.55
C ARG A 107 6.10 -4.71 13.35
N GLU A 108 4.86 -4.75 13.83
CA GLU A 108 4.28 -5.89 14.54
C GLU A 108 4.25 -7.15 13.67
N PHE A 109 3.81 -7.04 12.41
CA PHE A 109 3.80 -8.14 11.44
C PHE A 109 5.20 -8.68 11.16
N LEU A 110 6.17 -7.79 10.95
CA LEU A 110 7.56 -8.15 10.67
C LEU A 110 8.29 -8.73 11.90
N LEU A 111 7.97 -8.26 13.11
CA LEU A 111 8.49 -8.80 14.37
C LEU A 111 7.96 -10.23 14.60
N GLY A 112 6.69 -10.51 14.29
CA GLY A 112 6.14 -11.86 14.36
C GLY A 112 6.75 -12.87 13.38
N TYR A 113 7.48 -12.39 12.36
CA TYR A 113 8.15 -13.21 11.35
C TYR A 113 9.63 -13.50 11.65
N ASN A 114 10.23 -12.83 12.65
CA ASN A 114 11.66 -12.92 12.95
C ASN A 114 11.91 -12.97 14.46
N GLU A 115 11.98 -14.16 15.05
CA GLU A 115 12.74 -14.35 16.29
C GLU A 115 14.26 -14.44 16.02
N GLU A 116 14.73 -14.56 14.77
CA GLU A 116 16.11 -15.01 14.48
C GLU A 116 17.04 -14.03 13.74
N ARG A 117 16.61 -12.81 13.39
CA ARG A 117 17.51 -11.82 12.75
C ARG A 117 17.65 -10.55 13.56
N ILE A 118 18.79 -10.42 14.23
CA ILE A 118 19.22 -9.21 14.94
C ILE A 118 19.53 -8.13 13.89
N PHE A 119 18.56 -7.26 13.61
CA PHE A 119 18.82 -6.01 12.92
C PHE A 119 19.25 -4.95 13.95
N PRO A 120 20.29 -4.13 13.69
CA PRO A 120 20.77 -3.11 14.64
C PRO A 120 19.82 -1.91 14.81
N GLY A 121 18.55 -2.03 14.41
CA GLY A 121 17.50 -1.02 14.46
C GLY A 121 16.13 -1.62 14.12
N SER A 122 15.08 -0.81 14.00
CA SER A 122 13.80 -1.34 13.54
C SER A 122 13.92 -1.80 12.09
N LEU A 123 13.27 -2.93 11.72
CA LEU A 123 13.31 -3.44 10.35
C LEU A 123 12.76 -2.41 9.34
N LEU A 124 11.86 -1.55 9.80
CA LEU A 124 11.37 -0.42 9.02
C LEU A 124 12.49 0.58 8.69
N ASP A 125 13.31 0.96 9.67
CA ASP A 125 14.43 1.88 9.45
C ASP A 125 15.48 1.28 8.51
N PHE A 126 15.67 -0.04 8.58
CA PHE A 126 16.51 -0.75 7.61
C PHE A 126 15.97 -0.60 6.18
N PHE A 127 14.68 -0.85 5.95
CA PHE A 127 14.10 -0.69 4.62
C PHE A 127 14.16 0.76 4.13
N ARG A 128 13.82 1.73 4.99
CA ARG A 128 13.88 3.17 4.69
C ARG A 128 15.28 3.63 4.27
N ASN A 129 16.32 3.18 4.97
CA ASN A 129 17.69 3.59 4.68
C ASN A 129 18.32 2.87 3.47
N GLN A 130 17.81 1.69 3.09
CA GLN A 130 18.39 0.87 2.03
C GLN A 130 17.70 1.03 0.68
N TYR A 131 16.41 1.38 0.66
CA TYR A 131 15.60 1.39 -0.57
C TYR A 131 14.81 2.69 -0.72
N GLN A 132 14.95 3.35 -1.87
CA GLN A 132 14.17 4.55 -2.20
C GLN A 132 12.66 4.25 -2.28
N ASN A 133 12.29 3.07 -2.78
CA ASN A 133 10.91 2.60 -2.87
C ASN A 133 10.51 1.69 -1.69
N TRP A 134 11.06 1.93 -0.50
CA TRP A 134 10.84 1.11 0.69
C TRP A 134 9.35 0.84 0.98
N LEU A 135 8.50 1.85 0.79
CA LEU A 135 7.07 1.75 1.07
C LEU A 135 6.37 0.78 0.10
N GLU A 136 6.74 0.78 -1.17
CA GLU A 136 6.22 -0.16 -2.17
C GLU A 136 6.60 -1.60 -1.83
N ILE A 137 7.85 -1.80 -1.42
CA ILE A 137 8.39 -3.11 -1.04
C ILE A 137 7.59 -3.65 0.14
N ILE A 138 7.42 -2.84 1.19
CA ILE A 138 6.70 -3.22 2.40
C ILE A 138 5.22 -3.51 2.10
N LEU A 139 4.53 -2.63 1.37
CA LEU A 139 3.13 -2.86 0.99
C LEU A 139 2.98 -4.17 0.23
N ARG A 140 3.85 -4.42 -0.76
CA ARG A 140 3.83 -5.67 -1.51
C ARG A 140 4.02 -6.89 -0.60
N GLN A 141 4.93 -6.84 0.37
CA GLN A 141 5.15 -7.94 1.31
C GLN A 141 3.93 -8.21 2.20
N ILE A 142 3.31 -7.18 2.77
CA ILE A 142 2.09 -7.32 3.60
C ILE A 142 0.98 -7.98 2.79
N TYR A 143 0.66 -7.43 1.62
CA TYR A 143 -0.49 -7.89 0.84
C TYR A 143 -0.27 -9.27 0.22
N ASN A 144 0.97 -9.60 -0.16
CA ASN A 144 1.30 -10.93 -0.71
C ASN A 144 1.35 -12.02 0.37
N SER A 145 1.60 -11.66 1.64
CA SER A 145 1.55 -12.61 2.76
C SER A 145 0.14 -12.80 3.34
N GLY A 146 -0.88 -12.22 2.70
CA GLY A 146 -2.28 -12.29 3.16
C GLY A 146 -2.62 -11.27 4.25
N GLY A 147 -1.65 -10.47 4.70
CA GLY A 147 -1.89 -9.30 5.52
C GLY A 147 -2.58 -8.19 4.72
N PHE A 148 -3.14 -7.22 5.43
CA PHE A 148 -3.73 -6.05 4.80
C PHE A 148 -3.72 -4.88 5.77
N LEU A 149 -3.66 -3.67 5.21
CA LEU A 149 -3.84 -2.46 5.98
C LEU A 149 -5.33 -2.27 6.29
N VAL A 150 -5.67 -2.17 7.58
CA VAL A 150 -7.03 -1.97 8.05
C VAL A 150 -7.44 -0.51 7.77
N PRO A 151 -8.56 -0.26 7.10
CA PRO A 151 -9.07 1.09 6.99
C PRO A 151 -9.50 1.57 8.38
N ILE A 152 -8.93 2.67 8.85
CA ILE A 152 -9.36 3.28 10.12
C ILE A 152 -10.79 3.78 9.93
N ARG A 153 -11.73 3.25 10.72
CA ARG A 153 -13.13 3.69 10.73
C ARG A 153 -13.21 5.04 11.43
N TRP A 154 -13.95 5.96 10.83
CA TRP A 154 -14.30 7.27 11.38
C TRP A 154 -15.49 7.11 12.32
#